data_AF-A0A3T0W6S5-F1
#
_entry.id   AF-A0A3T0W6S5-F1
#
_cell.length_a   1.000
_cell.length_b   1.000
_cell.length_c   1.000
_cell.angle_alpha   90.00
_cell.angle_beta   90.00
_cell.angle_gamma   90.00
#
_symmetry.space_group_name_H-M   'P 1'
#
loop_
_entity.id
_entity.type
_entity.pdbx_description
1 polymer ?
#
loop_
_entity_poly.entity_id
_entity_poly.type
_entity_poly.pdbx_seq_one_letter_code
_entity_poly.pdbx_strand_id
1 'polypeptide(L)'
;MKKLSKVQQKQQALVLSVADAIEEQARAQIPGMVQCWFDVEYHLFPGSLLLCFQFEEQAALDAAKPDLLKWQKRLSAAMLKKGVILKDMRKHLTFTLDGPED
;
A
#
# COMPACT_ATOMS: atom_id res chain seq x y z
N MET A 1 0.60 -22.91 1.33
CA MET A 1 0.16 -21.71 2.09
C MET A 1 -0.70 -22.15 3.27
N LYS A 2 -0.40 -21.67 4.50
CA LYS A 2 -1.28 -21.92 5.66
C LYS A 2 -2.60 -21.18 5.43
N LYS A 3 -3.74 -21.80 5.74
CA LYS A 3 -5.04 -21.13 5.68
C LYS A 3 -5.05 -19.96 6.67
N LEU A 4 -5.39 -18.77 6.19
CA LEU A 4 -5.59 -17.60 7.03
C LEU A 4 -6.76 -17.83 8.00
N SER A 5 -6.59 -17.41 9.25
CA SER A 5 -7.65 -17.42 10.24
C SER A 5 -8.77 -16.45 9.85
N LYS A 6 -9.96 -16.58 10.46
CA LYS A 6 -11.07 -15.63 10.22
C LYS A 6 -10.68 -14.18 10.52
N VAL A 7 -9.79 -13.95 11.49
CA VAL A 7 -9.29 -12.61 11.82
C VAL A 7 -8.37 -12.10 10.72
N GLN A 8 -7.45 -12.93 10.24
CA GLN A 8 -6.51 -12.59 9.17
C GLN A 8 -7.23 -12.31 7.85
N GLN A 9 -8.25 -13.09 7.51
CA GLN A 9 -9.11 -12.83 6.35
C GLN A 9 -9.80 -11.47 6.43
N LYS A 10 -10.29 -11.08 7.63
CA LYS A 10 -10.88 -9.75 7.84
C LYS A 10 -9.84 -8.63 7.70
N GLN A 11 -8.64 -8.82 8.24
CA GLN A 11 -7.53 -7.88 8.08
C GLN A 11 -7.13 -7.73 6.60
N GLN A 12 -7.04 -8.85 5.87
CA GLN A 12 -6.74 -8.86 4.45
C GLN A 12 -7.82 -8.13 3.65
N ALA A 13 -9.10 -8.42 3.87
CA ALA A 13 -10.21 -7.76 3.20
C ALA A 13 -10.23 -6.24 3.45
N LEU A 14 -9.87 -5.83 4.67
CA LEU A 14 -9.72 -4.40 5.02
C LEU A 14 -8.58 -3.76 4.24
N VAL A 15 -7.40 -4.39 4.21
CA VAL A 15 -6.22 -3.89 3.49
C VAL A 15 -6.50 -3.83 1.99
N LEU A 16 -7.08 -4.89 1.40
CA LEU A 16 -7.49 -4.92 -0.01
C LEU A 16 -8.42 -3.76 -0.35
N SER A 17 -9.48 -3.56 0.44
CA SER A 17 -10.41 -2.45 0.24
C SER A 17 -9.72 -1.07 0.29
N VAL A 18 -8.67 -0.91 1.08
CA VAL A 18 -7.90 0.34 1.15
C VAL A 18 -6.94 0.46 -0.04
N ALA A 19 -6.28 -0.64 -0.41
CA ALA A 19 -5.39 -0.70 -1.57
C ALA A 19 -6.15 -0.37 -2.87
N ASP A 20 -7.29 -1.01 -3.13
CA ASP A 20 -8.12 -0.76 -4.31
C ASP A 20 -8.50 0.72 -4.44
N ALA A 21 -8.99 1.32 -3.35
CA ALA A 21 -9.44 2.70 -3.32
C ALA A 21 -8.28 3.70 -3.52
N ILE A 22 -7.10 3.38 -3.00
CA ILE A 22 -5.90 4.22 -3.14
C ILE A 22 -5.29 4.06 -4.52
N GLU A 23 -5.27 2.84 -5.06
CA GLU A 23 -4.76 2.51 -6.38
C GLU A 23 -5.54 3.24 -7.47
N GLU A 24 -6.88 3.22 -7.41
CA GLU A 24 -7.73 3.96 -8.35
C GLU A 24 -7.39 5.45 -8.35
N GLN A 25 -7.25 6.05 -7.17
CA GLN A 25 -6.86 7.45 -7.04
C GLN A 25 -5.45 7.72 -7.56
N ALA A 26 -4.52 6.80 -7.34
CA ALA A 26 -3.11 6.94 -7.67
C ALA A 26 -2.88 6.79 -9.17
N ARG A 27 -3.48 5.80 -9.82
CA ARG A 27 -3.48 5.68 -11.29
C ARG A 27 -4.04 6.91 -11.98
N ALA A 28 -5.05 7.56 -11.41
CA ALA A 28 -5.62 8.79 -11.96
C ALA A 28 -4.74 10.03 -11.77
N GLN A 29 -3.81 10.03 -10.81
CA GLN A 29 -3.02 11.22 -10.42
C GLN A 29 -1.52 11.09 -10.71
N ILE A 30 -0.99 9.88 -10.83
CA ILE A 30 0.43 9.61 -10.98
C ILE A 30 0.66 8.93 -12.34
N PRO A 31 1.21 9.65 -13.33
CA PRO A 31 1.60 9.06 -14.60
C PRO A 31 2.61 7.92 -14.39
N GLY A 32 2.43 6.82 -15.13
CA GLY A 32 3.35 5.67 -15.12
C GLY A 32 3.20 4.72 -13.93
N MET A 33 2.20 4.92 -13.05
CA MET A 33 1.83 3.91 -12.05
C MET A 33 1.05 2.76 -12.72
N VAL A 34 1.51 1.53 -12.48
CA VAL A 34 0.94 0.30 -13.04
C VAL A 34 -0.10 -0.30 -12.11
N GLN A 35 0.30 -0.62 -10.88
CA GLN A 35 -0.55 -1.29 -9.90
C GLN A 35 -0.15 -0.96 -8.45
N CYS A 36 -1.03 -1.28 -7.52
CA CYS A 36 -0.76 -1.28 -6.09
C CYS A 36 -0.83 -2.71 -5.55
N TRP A 37 0.25 -3.15 -4.92
CA TRP A 37 0.27 -4.42 -4.17
C TRP A 37 0.68 -4.18 -2.72
N PHE A 38 0.59 -5.20 -1.88
CA PHE A 38 1.05 -5.10 -0.50
C PHE A 38 1.64 -6.41 -0.01
N ASP A 39 2.57 -6.28 0.92
CA ASP A 39 3.04 -7.36 1.76
C ASP A 39 2.56 -7.17 3.21
N VAL A 40 2.29 -8.28 3.90
CA VAL A 40 1.85 -8.24 5.29
C VAL A 40 2.17 -9.53 6.04
N GLU A 41 2.95 -9.38 7.11
CA GLU A 41 3.08 -10.43 8.11
C GLU A 41 1.95 -10.30 9.14
N TYR A 42 0.88 -11.08 8.99
CA TYR A 42 -0.33 -10.93 9.82
C TYR A 42 -0.11 -11.01 11.35
N HIS A 43 0.95 -11.69 11.80
CA HIS A 43 1.28 -11.78 13.22
C HIS A 43 1.91 -10.49 13.78
N LEU A 44 2.39 -9.61 12.90
CA LEU A 44 2.94 -8.28 13.21
C LEU A 44 2.01 -7.15 12.75
N PHE A 45 0.80 -7.47 12.26
CA PHE A 45 -0.14 -6.46 11.79
C PHE A 45 -0.55 -5.49 12.92
N PRO A 46 -0.60 -4.16 12.68
CA PRO A 46 -0.39 -3.48 11.38
C PRO A 46 1.05 -3.05 11.11
N GLY A 47 2.00 -3.33 12.00
CA GLY A 47 3.39 -2.87 11.92
C GLY A 47 4.16 -3.40 10.70
N SER A 48 3.81 -4.57 10.20
CA SER A 48 4.42 -5.22 9.03
C SER A 48 3.78 -4.84 7.69
N LEU A 49 2.67 -4.09 7.68
CA LEU A 49 1.99 -3.76 6.43
C LEU A 49 2.87 -2.86 5.57
N LEU A 50 3.12 -3.23 4.32
CA LEU A 50 3.78 -2.38 3.34
C LEU A 50 2.99 -2.39 2.04
N LEU A 51 2.47 -1.23 1.63
CA LEU A 51 1.94 -1.04 0.29
C LEU A 51 3.05 -0.59 -0.66
N CYS A 52 2.99 -1.09 -1.88
CA CYS A 52 3.94 -0.80 -2.94
C CYS A 52 3.16 -0.29 -4.16
N PHE A 53 3.48 0.93 -4.60
CA PHE A 53 3.04 1.39 -5.91
C PHE A 53 4.09 1.00 -6.91
N GLN A 54 3.72 0.14 -7.85
CA GLN A 54 4.58 -0.28 -8.93
C GLN A 54 4.52 0.75 -10.06
N PHE A 55 5.68 1.11 -10.57
CA PHE A 55 5.84 1.99 -11.72
C PHE A 55 6.40 1.22 -12.92
N GLU A 56 6.07 1.68 -14.12
CA GLU A 56 6.52 1.06 -15.37
C GLU A 56 8.03 1.25 -15.59
N GLU A 57 8.55 2.41 -15.20
CA GLU A 57 9.95 2.77 -15.42
C GLU A 57 10.51 3.69 -14.33
N GLN A 58 11.84 3.72 -14.23
CA GLN A 58 12.57 4.51 -13.24
C GLN A 58 12.27 6.01 -13.37
N ALA A 59 12.10 6.53 -14.60
CA ALA A 59 11.80 7.94 -14.83
C ALA A 59 10.45 8.37 -14.23
N ALA A 60 9.41 7.55 -14.39
CA ALA A 60 8.09 7.79 -13.80
C ALA A 60 8.14 7.73 -12.27
N LEU A 61 8.89 6.76 -11.72
CA LEU A 61 9.10 6.65 -10.29
C LEU A 61 9.81 7.88 -9.73
N ASP A 62 10.90 8.34 -10.36
CA ASP A 62 11.64 9.53 -9.94
C ASP A 62 10.80 10.81 -10.01
N ALA A 63 9.96 10.94 -11.05
CA ALA A 63 9.00 12.04 -11.15
C ALA A 63 7.92 11.99 -10.05
N ALA A 64 7.51 10.80 -9.63
CA ALA A 64 6.51 10.61 -8.58
C ALA A 64 7.05 10.74 -7.16
N LYS A 65 8.34 10.42 -6.90
CA LYS A 65 9.00 10.50 -5.58
C LYS A 65 8.57 11.70 -4.69
N PRO A 66 8.48 12.96 -5.17
CA PRO A 66 8.02 14.08 -4.34
C PRO A 66 6.62 13.89 -3.74
N ASP A 67 5.73 13.15 -4.41
CA ASP A 67 4.38 12.85 -3.92
C ASP A 67 4.33 11.69 -2.91
N LEU A 68 5.42 10.97 -2.65
CA LEU A 68 5.43 9.79 -1.78
C LEU A 68 4.84 10.10 -0.39
N LEU A 69 5.24 11.20 0.23
CA LEU A 69 4.74 11.59 1.55
C LEU A 69 3.23 11.90 1.54
N LYS A 70 2.71 12.47 0.44
CA LYS A 70 1.27 12.72 0.27
C LYS A 70 0.51 11.39 0.25
N TRP A 71 1.03 10.37 -0.43
CA TRP A 71 0.41 9.05 -0.47
C TRP A 71 0.53 8.28 0.84
N GLN A 72 1.67 8.36 1.52
CA GLN A 72 1.83 7.81 2.88
C GLN A 72 0.80 8.41 3.86
N LYS A 73 0.55 9.72 3.80
CA LYS A 73 -0.49 10.38 4.59
C LYS A 73 -1.89 9.91 4.21
N ARG A 74 -2.18 9.76 2.92
CA ARG A 74 -3.48 9.26 2.43
C ARG A 74 -3.74 7.82 2.91
N LEU A 75 -2.74 6.94 2.83
CA LEU A 75 -2.82 5.59 3.36
C LEU A 75 -3.09 5.60 4.86
N SER A 76 -2.32 6.37 5.64
CA SER A 76 -2.52 6.47 7.08
C SER A 76 -3.94 6.93 7.44
N ALA A 77 -4.47 7.94 6.75
CA ALA A 77 -5.84 8.40 6.94
C ALA A 77 -6.89 7.34 6.53
N ALA A 78 -6.67 6.61 5.43
CA ALA A 78 -7.58 5.56 4.99
C ALA A 78 -7.62 4.37 5.96
N MET A 79 -6.46 3.94 6.47
CA MET A 79 -6.35 2.90 7.49
C MET A 79 -6.99 3.33 8.81
N LEU A 80 -6.80 4.60 9.21
CA LEU A 80 -7.42 5.14 10.43
C LEU A 80 -8.94 5.13 10.35
N LYS A 81 -9.54 5.45 9.19
CA LYS A 81 -10.99 5.33 8.96
C LYS A 81 -11.51 3.89 9.12
N LYS A 82 -10.63 2.90 8.97
CA LYS A 82 -10.94 1.47 9.20
C LYS A 82 -10.54 1.00 10.60
N GLY A 83 -10.14 1.91 11.50
CA GLY A 83 -9.75 1.61 12.87
C GLY A 83 -8.31 1.11 13.05
N VAL A 84 -7.46 1.24 12.03
CA VAL A 84 -6.06 0.79 12.08
C VAL A 84 -5.12 1.98 12.15
N ILE A 85 -4.27 2.02 13.19
CA ILE A 85 -3.30 3.09 13.39
C ILE A 85 -1.92 2.65 12.89
N LEU A 86 -1.40 3.40 11.92
CA LEU A 86 -0.04 3.26 11.42
C LEU A 86 0.89 4.22 12.19
N LYS A 87 1.66 3.70 13.16
CA LYS A 87 2.50 4.53 14.04
C LYS A 87 3.54 5.33 13.27
N ASP A 88 4.16 4.72 12.28
CA ASP A 88 5.15 5.35 11.41
C ASP A 88 4.71 5.23 9.95
N MET A 89 3.86 6.17 9.52
CA MET A 89 3.25 6.17 8.18
C MET A 89 4.26 6.05 7.04
N ARG A 90 5.52 6.45 7.25
CA ARG A 90 6.55 6.42 6.20
C ARG A 90 7.02 5.01 5.86
N LYS A 91 6.77 4.03 6.74
CA LYS A 91 7.16 2.63 6.56
C LYS A 91 6.12 1.77 5.87
N HIS A 92 4.92 2.33 5.63
CA HIS A 92 3.78 1.54 5.17
C HIS A 92 3.42 1.77 3.71
N LEU A 93 4.11 2.68 3.02
CA LEU A 93 3.95 2.89 1.58
C LEU A 93 5.27 3.28 0.95
N THR A 94 5.65 2.57 -0.11
CA THR A 94 6.82 2.87 -0.94
C THR A 94 6.46 2.86 -2.42
N PHE A 95 7.30 3.51 -3.23
CA PHE A 95 7.27 3.41 -4.69
C PHE A 95 8.36 2.45 -5.12
N THR A 96 8.04 1.56 -6.07
CA THR A 96 8.97 0.55 -6.55
C THR A 96 8.75 0.26 -8.03
N LEU A 97 9.72 -0.39 -8.66
CA LEU A 97 9.57 -1.04 -9.96
C LEU A 97 9.22 -2.53 -9.80
N ASP A 98 9.45 -3.09 -8.62
CA ASP A 98 9.23 -4.50 -8.30
C ASP A 98 7.75 -4.85 -8.36
N GLY A 99 7.46 -6.01 -8.95
CA GLY A 99 6.14 -6.61 -8.93
C GLY A 99 5.85 -7.32 -7.61
N PRO A 100 4.61 -7.81 -7.42
CA PRO A 100 4.24 -8.60 -6.26
C PRO A 100 4.94 -9.98 -6.18
N GLU A 101 5.67 -10.38 -7.23
CA GLU A 101 6.36 -11.67 -7.33
C GLU A 101 7.91 -11.54 -7.32
N ASP A 102 8.45 -10.32 -7.30
CA ASP A 102 9.88 -10.03 -7.30
C ASP A 102 10.51 -10.06 -5.89
#